data_AF-A0A0F9R7H1-F1
#
_entry.id   AF-A0A0F9R7H1-F1
#
_cell.length_a   1.000
_cell.length_b   1.000
_cell.length_c   1.000
_cell.angle_alpha   90.00
_cell.angle_beta   90.00
_cell.angle_gamma   90.00
#
_symmetry.space_group_name_H-M   'P 1'
#
loop_
_entity.id
_entity.type
_entity.pdbx_description
1 polymer ?
#
loop_
_entity_poly.entity_id
_entity_poly.type
_entity_poly.pdbx_seq_one_letter_code
_entity_poly.pdbx_strand_id
1 'polypeptide(L)'
;MTKRNMSVAISAGPIWDFMPNLNYGAKLSDFIDWLNKMTEEIPAEYRGTAEIEITSEGGWEGEHHVEIIIRYTRPKTAQEIRDHEAIEARTAKQEENHERAIYDRLHRRFG
;
A
#
# COMPACT_ATOMS: atom_id res chain seq x y z
N MET A 1 16.11 -6.79 -2.01
CA MET A 1 15.18 -6.59 -0.87
C MET A 1 13.91 -5.98 -1.41
N THR A 2 12.77 -6.66 -1.31
CA THR A 2 11.49 -6.15 -1.81
C THR A 2 10.77 -5.43 -0.68
N LYS A 3 10.44 -4.15 -0.87
CA LYS A 3 9.68 -3.35 0.09
C LYS A 3 8.23 -3.85 0.09
N ARG A 4 7.67 -4.19 1.26
CA ARG A 4 6.21 -4.39 1.38
C ARG A 4 5.65 -3.12 2.00
N ASN A 5 4.77 -2.45 1.28
CA ASN A 5 4.01 -1.33 1.80
C ASN A 5 2.86 -1.93 2.62
N MET A 6 2.90 -1.82 3.94
CA MET A 6 1.67 -1.90 4.70
C MET A 6 1.06 -0.51 4.62
N SER A 7 0.13 -0.30 3.70
CA SER A 7 -0.58 0.97 3.60
C SER A 7 -1.78 0.87 4.52
N VAL A 8 -1.72 1.52 5.69
CA VAL A 8 -2.96 1.86 6.40
C VAL A 8 -3.51 3.10 5.71
N ALA A 9 -4.19 2.89 4.58
CA ALA A 9 -4.94 3.96 3.93
C ALA A 9 -6.16 4.24 4.80
N ILE A 10 -6.05 5.27 5.62
CA ILE A 10 -7.18 5.83 6.33
C ILE A 10 -7.98 6.63 5.28
N SER A 11 -8.85 5.92 4.55
CA SER A 11 -9.67 6.47 3.48
C SER A 11 -11.07 6.82 3.99
N ALA A 12 -11.47 8.05 3.68
CA ALA A 12 -12.83 8.61 3.72
C ALA A 12 -13.31 9.13 5.09
N GLY A 13 -12.72 10.25 5.52
CA GLY A 13 -13.28 11.13 6.54
C GLY A 13 -12.29 12.24 6.89
N PRO A 14 -12.74 13.42 7.38
CA PRO A 14 -11.86 14.36 8.06
C PRO A 14 -11.02 13.61 9.11
N ILE A 15 -9.76 14.01 9.33
CA ILE A 15 -8.80 13.35 10.26
C ILE A 15 -9.41 13.02 11.63
N TRP A 16 -10.38 13.85 12.06
CA TRP A 16 -11.13 13.75 13.29
C TRP A 16 -11.98 12.46 13.40
N ASP A 17 -12.41 11.85 12.29
CA ASP A 17 -13.22 10.63 12.28
C ASP A 17 -12.42 9.36 12.61
N PHE A 18 -11.11 9.37 12.32
CA PHE A 18 -10.21 8.23 12.60
C PHE A 18 -9.45 8.39 13.91
N MET A 19 -9.62 9.53 14.55
CA MET A 19 -9.01 9.87 15.81
C MET A 19 -10.13 10.30 16.76
N PRO A 20 -10.86 9.36 17.38
CA PRO A 20 -12.05 9.65 18.19
C PRO A 20 -11.79 10.59 19.39
N ASN A 21 -10.52 10.89 19.69
CA ASN A 21 -10.08 11.78 20.77
C ASN A 21 -9.43 13.08 20.29
N LEU A 22 -9.19 13.27 18.99
CA LEU A 22 -8.80 14.56 18.44
C LEU A 22 -10.08 15.31 18.07
N ASN A 23 -10.79 15.83 19.07
CA ASN A 23 -11.72 16.93 18.84
C ASN A 23 -10.91 18.22 18.73
N TYR A 24 -11.51 19.30 18.23
CA TYR A 24 -10.97 20.66 18.33
C TYR A 24 -10.38 20.89 19.75
N GLY A 25 -9.05 20.95 19.86
CA GLY A 25 -8.33 21.11 21.13
C GLY A 25 -7.41 19.96 21.58
N ALA A 26 -7.29 18.87 20.82
CA ALA A 26 -6.31 17.84 21.13
C ALA A 26 -4.87 18.29 20.82
N LYS A 27 -3.94 17.78 21.63
CA LYS A 27 -2.56 18.26 21.65
C LYS A 27 -1.74 17.50 20.62
N LEU A 28 -0.68 18.16 20.13
CA LEU A 28 0.35 17.51 19.32
C LEU A 28 0.92 16.25 20.01
N SER A 29 0.99 16.24 21.34
CA SER A 29 1.40 15.05 22.12
C SER A 29 0.49 13.85 21.86
N ASP A 30 -0.82 14.06 21.77
CA ASP A 30 -1.79 12.98 21.60
C ASP A 30 -1.65 12.36 20.19
N PHE A 31 -1.35 13.20 19.20
CA PHE A 31 -1.04 12.76 17.83
C PHE A 31 0.28 11.96 17.77
N ILE A 32 1.33 12.43 18.46
CA ILE A 32 2.60 11.72 18.56
C ILE A 32 2.43 10.38 19.27
N ASP A 33 1.66 10.33 20.36
CA ASP A 33 1.38 9.09 21.09
C ASP A 33 0.61 8.09 20.24
N TRP A 34 -0.33 8.57 19.43
CA TRP A 34 -1.02 7.73 18.47
C TRP A 34 -0.06 7.18 17.39
N LEU A 35 0.80 8.01 16.80
CA LEU A 35 1.81 7.54 15.84
C LEU A 35 2.74 6.50 16.48
N ASN A 36 3.18 6.74 17.71
CA ASN A 36 4.00 5.78 18.46
C ASN A 36 3.28 4.44 18.62
N LYS A 37 2.02 4.43 19.03
CA LYS A 37 1.21 3.19 19.12
C LYS A 37 1.11 2.46 17.80
N MET A 38 0.92 3.18 16.69
CA MET A 38 0.90 2.54 15.37
C MET A 38 2.26 1.92 15.01
N THR A 39 3.37 2.56 15.39
CA THR A 39 4.71 1.97 15.20
C THR A 39 5.01 0.82 16.16
N GLU A 40 4.31 0.71 17.30
CA GLU A 40 4.45 -0.40 18.23
C GLU A 40 3.91 -1.72 17.65
N GLU A 41 2.92 -1.66 16.76
CA GLU A 41 2.41 -2.82 16.02
C GLU A 41 3.43 -3.40 15.03
N ILE A 42 4.45 -2.63 14.65
CA ILE A 42 5.55 -3.10 13.81
C ILE A 42 6.46 -4.01 14.67
N PRO A 43 6.80 -5.22 14.18
CA PRO A 43 7.71 -6.10 14.89
C PRO A 43 9.03 -5.40 15.21
N ALA A 44 9.54 -5.60 16.44
CA ALA A 44 10.70 -4.88 16.96
C ALA A 44 11.93 -4.96 16.04
N GLU A 45 12.12 -6.12 15.39
CA GLU A 45 13.20 -6.38 14.44
C GLU A 45 13.17 -5.49 13.19
N TYR A 46 11.99 -4.99 12.81
CA TYR A 46 11.79 -4.19 11.59
C TYR A 46 11.44 -2.73 11.88
N ARG A 47 11.20 -2.36 13.14
CA ARG A 47 10.78 -1.00 13.54
C ARG A 47 11.78 0.07 13.12
N GLY A 48 13.08 -0.24 13.09
CA GLY A 48 14.13 0.66 12.60
C GLY A 48 14.09 0.96 11.10
N THR A 49 13.25 0.25 10.34
CA THR A 49 13.03 0.47 8.90
C THR A 49 11.69 1.14 8.60
N ALA A 50 10.98 1.59 9.65
CA ALA A 50 9.69 2.21 9.49
C ALA A 50 9.82 3.62 8.87
N GLU A 51 8.98 3.91 7.89
CA GLU A 51 8.86 5.19 7.20
C GLU A 51 7.41 5.67 7.36
N ILE A 52 7.22 6.91 7.79
CA ILE A 52 5.91 7.54 7.93
C ILE A 52 5.80 8.63 6.86
N GLU A 53 4.80 8.52 6.00
CA GLU A 53 4.45 9.52 5.00
C GLU A 53 3.09 10.11 5.36
N ILE A 54 3.01 11.45 5.39
CA ILE A 54 1.78 12.18 5.66
C ILE A 54 1.52 13.06 4.45
N THR A 55 0.46 12.75 3.71
CA THR A 55 0.02 13.52 2.55
C THR A 55 -1.31 14.19 2.88
N SER A 56 -1.46 15.44 2.48
CA SER A 56 -2.71 16.16 2.60
C SER A 56 -3.07 16.75 1.25
N GLU A 57 -4.28 16.46 0.80
CA GLU A 57 -4.83 16.98 -0.43
C GLU A 57 -6.10 17.78 -0.10
N GLY A 58 -6.15 19.01 -0.62
CA GLY A 58 -7.37 19.82 -0.58
C GLY A 58 -8.36 19.30 -1.62
N GLY A 59 -9.59 19.03 -1.19
CA GLY A 59 -10.70 18.61 -2.03
C GLY A 59 -11.51 19.79 -2.58
N TRP A 60 -12.55 19.46 -3.35
CA TRP A 60 -13.53 20.43 -3.83
C TRP A 60 -14.42 20.89 -2.65
N GLU A 61 -14.99 22.10 -2.70
CA GLU A 61 -15.87 22.65 -1.65
C GLU A 61 -15.27 22.75 -0.22
N GLY A 62 -13.95 22.87 -0.08
CA GLY A 62 -13.30 23.06 1.23
C GLY A 62 -13.14 21.78 2.04
N GLU A 63 -13.32 20.63 1.40
CA GLU A 63 -12.92 19.34 1.97
C GLU A 63 -11.40 19.25 2.07
N HIS A 64 -10.92 18.60 3.13
CA HIS A 64 -9.51 18.31 3.34
C HIS A 64 -9.35 16.84 3.65
N HIS A 65 -8.59 16.14 2.80
CA HIS A 65 -8.22 14.75 3.03
C HIS A 65 -6.77 14.71 3.51
N VAL A 66 -6.53 13.89 4.52
CA VAL A 66 -5.18 13.59 4.99
C VAL A 66 -5.03 12.08 5.02
N GLU A 67 -3.97 11.59 4.38
CA GLU A 67 -3.58 10.20 4.36
C GLU A 67 -2.26 10.06 5.14
N ILE A 68 -2.23 9.12 6.08
CA ILE A 68 -1.04 8.80 6.86
C ILE A 68 -0.66 7.36 6.55
N ILE A 69 0.49 7.16 5.92
CA ILE A 69 0.97 5.85 5.49
C ILE A 69 2.21 5.48 6.31
N ILE A 70 2.14 4.37 7.05
CA ILE A 70 3.24 3.84 7.85
C ILE A 70 3.76 2.56 7.20
N ARG A 71 4.94 2.60 6.59
CA ARG A 71 5.56 1.47 5.89
C ARG A 71 6.74 0.93 6.68
N TYR A 72 7.06 -0.35 6.56
CA TYR A 72 8.29 -0.92 7.09
C TYR A 72 8.81 -2.03 6.19
N THR A 73 10.12 -2.32 6.27
CA THR A 73 10.75 -3.33 5.42
C THR A 73 11.00 -4.61 6.21
N ARG A 74 10.54 -5.75 5.67
CA ARG A 74 10.85 -7.08 6.20
C ARG A 74 11.23 -8.06 5.09
N PRO A 75 11.96 -9.16 5.40
CA PRO A 75 12.15 -10.27 4.48
C PRO A 75 10.81 -10.83 4.00
N LYS A 76 10.77 -11.25 2.73
CA LYS A 76 9.64 -12.04 2.20
C LYS A 76 9.64 -13.42 2.85
N THR A 77 8.47 -13.91 3.21
CA THR A 77 8.28 -15.30 3.63
C THR A 77 8.36 -16.23 2.43
N ALA A 78 8.70 -17.50 2.68
CA ALA A 78 8.72 -18.52 1.63
C ALA A 78 7.35 -18.68 0.94
N GLN A 79 6.25 -18.47 1.67
CA GLN A 79 4.92 -18.52 1.08
C GLN A 79 4.69 -17.36 0.10
N GLU A 80 5.04 -16.13 0.50
CA GLU A 80 4.91 -14.95 -0.37
C GLU A 80 5.78 -15.03 -1.62
N ILE A 81 6.95 -15.64 -1.52
CA ILE A 81 7.82 -15.89 -2.68
C ILE A 81 7.11 -16.84 -3.65
N ARG A 82 6.58 -17.95 -3.14
CA ARG A 82 5.85 -18.93 -3.96
C ARG A 82 4.60 -18.35 -4.60
N ASP A 83 3.83 -17.55 -3.86
CA ASP A 83 2.63 -16.90 -4.38
C ASP A 83 2.99 -15.90 -5.49
N HIS A 84 4.08 -15.14 -5.32
CA HIS A 84 4.57 -14.22 -6.34
C HIS A 84 5.01 -14.95 -7.61
N GLU A 85 5.83 -15.99 -7.48
CA GLU A 85 6.28 -16.82 -8.60
C GLU A 85 5.09 -17.45 -9.33
N ALA A 86 4.06 -17.89 -8.60
CA ALA A 86 2.85 -18.45 -9.18
C ALA A 86 2.03 -17.42 -9.98
N ILE A 87 1.97 -16.17 -9.51
CA ILE A 87 1.33 -15.08 -10.23
C ILE A 87 2.12 -14.74 -11.50
N GLU A 88 3.44 -14.55 -11.39
CA GLU A 88 4.31 -14.25 -12.52
C GLU A 88 4.24 -15.33 -13.60
N ALA A 89 4.28 -16.61 -13.21
CA ALA A 89 4.15 -17.72 -14.14
C ALA A 89 2.79 -17.75 -14.87
N ARG A 90 1.71 -17.36 -14.18
CA ARG A 90 0.37 -17.25 -14.80
C ARG A 90 0.33 -16.10 -15.79
N THR A 91 0.84 -14.93 -15.42
CA THR A 91 0.87 -13.75 -16.30
C THR A 91 1.71 -14.02 -17.54
N ALA A 92 2.93 -14.55 -17.38
CA ALA A 92 3.80 -14.89 -18.50
C ALA A 92 3.15 -15.90 -19.47
N LYS A 93 2.45 -16.91 -18.94
CA LYS A 93 1.71 -17.87 -19.77
C LYS A 93 0.51 -17.24 -20.48
N GLN A 94 -0.16 -16.27 -19.87
CA GLN A 94 -1.25 -15.53 -20.51
C GLN A 94 -0.73 -14.67 -21.67
N GLU A 95 0.41 -14.00 -21.46
CA GLU A 95 1.09 -13.21 -22.50
C GLU A 95 1.52 -14.09 -23.67
N GLU A 96 2.18 -15.22 -23.43
CA GLU A 96 2.59 -16.15 -24.50
C GLU A 96 1.38 -16.62 -25.33
N ASN A 97 0.28 -16.99 -24.66
CA ASN A 97 -0.94 -17.42 -25.33
C ASN A 97 -1.57 -16.28 -26.15
N HIS A 98 -1.50 -15.05 -25.65
CA HIS A 98 -2.01 -13.87 -26.34
C HIS A 98 -1.20 -13.59 -27.61
N GLU A 99 0.13 -13.59 -27.50
CA GLU A 99 1.04 -13.41 -28.65
C GLU A 99 0.83 -14.49 -29.71
N ARG A 100 0.70 -15.76 -29.28
CA ARG A 100 0.43 -16.88 -30.19
C ARG A 100 -0.92 -16.72 -30.91
N ALA A 101 -1.97 -16.30 -30.20
CA ALA A 101 -3.27 -16.06 -30.80
C ALA A 101 -3.26 -14.89 -31.80
N ILE A 102 -2.47 -13.84 -31.54
CA ILE A 102 -2.25 -12.74 -32.48
C ILE A 102 -1.52 -13.23 -33.72
N TYR A 103 -0.43 -13.98 -33.54
CA TYR A 103 0.35 -14.55 -34.64
C TYR A 103 -0.52 -15.42 -35.54
N ASP A 104 -1.29 -16.35 -34.96
CA ASP A 104 -2.20 -17.23 -35.71
C ASP A 104 -3.27 -16.45 -36.48
N ARG A 105 -3.81 -15.38 -35.88
CA ARG A 105 -4.79 -14.50 -36.53
C ARG A 105 -4.18 -13.77 -37.72
N LEU A 106 -2.97 -13.22 -37.56
CA LEU A 106 -2.28 -12.48 -38.61
C LEU A 106 -1.87 -13.42 -39.75
N HIS A 107 -1.35 -14.60 -39.42
CA HIS A 107 -0.97 -15.61 -40.42
C HIS A 107 -2.17 -16.08 -41.23
N ARG A 108 -3.35 -16.32 -40.63
CA ARG A 108 -4.56 -16.66 -41.40
C ARG A 108 -5.08 -15.53 -42.29
N ARG A 109 -4.80 -14.28 -41.95
CA ARG A 109 -5.34 -13.10 -42.66
C ARG A 109 -4.44 -12.65 -43.81
N PHE A 110 -3.13 -12.84 -43.68
CA PHE A 110 -2.12 -12.28 -44.59
C PHE A 110 -1.12 -13.31 -45.12
N GLY A 111 -1.13 -14.54 -44.59
CA GLY A 111 -0.32 -15.66 -45.05
C GLY A 111 -1.05 -16.51 -46.08
#